data_AF-A0A221W2S5-F1
#
_entry.id   AF-A0A221W2S5-F1
#
_cell.length_a   1.000
_cell.length_b   1.000
_cell.length_c   1.000
_cell.angle_alpha   90.00
_cell.angle_beta   90.00
_cell.angle_gamma   90.00
#
_symmetry.space_group_name_H-M   'P 1'
#
loop_
_entity.id
_entity.type
_entity.pdbx_description
1 polymer ?
#
loop_
_entity_poly.entity_id
_entity_poly.type
_entity_poly.pdbx_seq_one_letter_code
_entity_poly.pdbx_strand_id
1 'polypeptide(L)'
;MADGTTSFGELTRAHLAAVEATNTASIAEAATTILATIEAGGTVYTAGAGHSLAAVAETFYRAGGLACVRPLYHPELLPMHGARSSTVAERRPGLAAEVLASTTLTREDTLVVFSHSGINPYPVELAEAGRAAGARVVAVTSPTASASAPRRAHSTVAEQADVVLDTLVPPGDTTYPAEAPATAALSSLTTGFLWNLVLVALHDRSAAELPRWRSANVAGGDEANRVLFDEQLASVPELR
;
A
#
# COMPACT_ATOMS: atom_id res chain seq x y z
N MET A 1 5.40 -32.85 -19.02
CA MET A 1 5.80 -31.50 -18.57
C MET A 1 4.53 -30.81 -18.09
N ALA A 2 4.52 -30.23 -16.90
CA ALA A 2 3.38 -29.41 -16.49
C ALA A 2 3.22 -28.26 -17.48
N ASP A 3 1.97 -27.93 -17.83
CA ASP A 3 1.68 -26.73 -18.61
C ASP A 3 2.23 -25.50 -17.87
N GLY A 4 2.79 -24.54 -18.61
CA GLY A 4 3.43 -23.35 -18.06
C GLY A 4 2.48 -22.55 -17.15
N THR A 5 1.19 -22.55 -17.46
CA THR A 5 0.16 -21.90 -16.63
C THR A 5 -0.03 -22.59 -15.27
N THR A 6 -0.10 -23.93 -15.24
CA THR A 6 -0.18 -24.72 -14.01
C THR A 6 1.06 -24.51 -13.14
N SER A 7 2.25 -24.54 -13.75
CA SER A 7 3.52 -24.33 -13.05
C SER A 7 3.61 -22.92 -12.43
N PHE A 8 3.21 -21.88 -13.17
CA PHE A 8 3.18 -20.52 -12.62
C PHE A 8 2.13 -20.37 -11.50
N GLY A 9 0.98 -21.03 -11.61
CA GLY A 9 -0.03 -21.06 -10.56
C GLY A 9 0.48 -21.69 -9.26
N GLU A 10 1.25 -22.78 -9.36
CA GLU A 10 1.91 -23.42 -8.21
C GLU A 10 2.96 -22.50 -7.58
N LEU A 11 3.82 -21.89 -8.41
CA LEU A 11 4.81 -20.91 -7.96
C LEU A 11 4.14 -19.75 -7.21
N THR A 12 3.06 -19.20 -7.76
CA THR A 12 2.33 -18.08 -7.15
C THR A 12 1.74 -18.46 -5.79
N ARG A 13 1.09 -19.64 -5.68
CA ARG A 13 0.54 -20.10 -4.40
C ARG A 13 1.63 -20.33 -3.36
N ALA A 14 2.76 -20.94 -3.75
CA ALA A 14 3.89 -21.14 -2.87
C ALA A 14 4.50 -19.80 -2.40
N HIS A 15 4.60 -18.82 -3.29
CA HIS A 15 5.06 -17.47 -2.95
C HIS A 15 4.15 -16.79 -1.93
N LEU A 16 2.83 -16.78 -2.17
CA LEU A 16 1.87 -16.16 -1.24
C LEU A 16 1.88 -16.84 0.14
N ALA A 17 2.00 -18.17 0.20
CA ALA A 17 2.14 -18.89 1.45
C ALA A 17 3.42 -18.49 2.23
N ALA A 18 4.54 -18.30 1.52
CA ALA A 18 5.78 -17.83 2.13
C ALA A 18 5.66 -16.38 2.64
N VAL A 19 4.98 -15.51 1.89
CA VAL A 19 4.71 -14.12 2.28
C VAL A 19 3.86 -14.08 3.55
N GLU A 20 2.77 -14.85 3.61
CA GLU A 20 1.91 -14.94 4.80
C GLU A 20 2.70 -15.39 6.04
N ALA A 21 3.45 -16.49 5.90
CA ALA A 21 4.25 -17.04 6.99
C ALA A 21 5.33 -16.06 7.48
N THR A 22 6.01 -15.36 6.57
CA THR A 22 7.07 -14.41 6.91
C THR A 22 6.53 -13.17 7.60
N ASN A 23 5.34 -12.70 7.21
CA ASN A 23 4.78 -11.44 7.67
C ASN A 23 3.81 -11.59 8.85
N THR A 24 3.68 -12.76 9.46
CA THR A 24 2.67 -13.00 10.51
C THR A 24 2.71 -11.95 11.63
N ALA A 25 3.91 -11.59 12.11
CA ALA A 25 4.09 -10.55 13.12
C ALA A 25 3.81 -9.14 12.58
N SER A 26 4.38 -8.79 11.42
CA SER A 26 4.19 -7.48 10.79
C SER A 26 2.73 -7.21 10.42
N ILE A 27 1.97 -8.22 9.99
CA ILE A 27 0.54 -8.12 9.70
C ILE A 27 -0.22 -7.78 10.99
N ALA A 28 0.09 -8.47 12.10
CA ALA A 28 -0.52 -8.19 13.40
C ALA A 28 -0.20 -6.76 13.89
N GLU A 29 1.03 -6.30 13.69
CA GLU A 29 1.47 -4.96 14.08
C GLU A 29 0.85 -3.86 13.19
N ALA A 30 0.79 -4.07 11.87
CA ALA A 30 0.12 -3.16 10.94
C ALA A 30 -1.37 -3.04 11.24
N ALA A 31 -2.05 -4.17 11.51
CA ALA A 31 -3.45 -4.17 11.93
C ALA A 31 -3.66 -3.42 13.26
N THR A 32 -2.77 -3.61 14.23
CA THR A 32 -2.82 -2.87 15.51
C THR A 32 -2.61 -1.37 15.32
N THR A 33 -1.68 -1.00 14.44
CA THR A 33 -1.37 0.38 14.10
C THR A 33 -2.56 1.08 13.42
N ILE A 34 -3.18 0.41 12.45
CA ILE A 34 -4.37 0.90 11.77
C ILE A 34 -5.57 0.97 12.73
N LEU A 35 -5.74 -0.01 13.63
CA LEU A 35 -6.81 0.04 14.63
C LEU A 35 -6.68 1.27 15.52
N ALA A 36 -5.47 1.55 16.01
CA ALA A 36 -5.19 2.74 16.83
C ALA A 36 -5.47 4.05 16.07
N THR A 37 -5.22 4.09 14.76
CA THR A 37 -5.58 5.23 13.89
C THR A 37 -7.09 5.43 13.85
N ILE A 38 -7.85 4.35 13.62
CA ILE A 38 -9.31 4.40 13.57
C ILE A 38 -9.89 4.83 14.92
N GLU A 39 -9.39 4.27 16.03
CA GLU A 39 -9.83 4.61 17.39
C GLU A 39 -9.51 6.06 17.79
N ALA A 40 -8.43 6.63 17.25
CA ALA A 40 -8.08 8.03 17.42
C ALA A 40 -8.88 8.98 16.51
N GLY A 41 -9.69 8.46 15.57
CA GLY A 41 -10.36 9.26 14.55
C GLY A 41 -9.41 9.80 13.47
N GLY A 42 -8.22 9.22 13.35
CA GLY A 42 -7.22 9.58 12.35
C GLY A 42 -7.51 8.98 10.97
N THR A 43 -6.65 9.33 10.01
CA THR A 43 -6.74 8.90 8.60
C THR A 43 -5.65 7.89 8.28
N VAL A 44 -6.02 6.85 7.51
CA VAL A 44 -5.06 5.92 6.93
C VAL A 44 -4.68 6.44 5.55
N TYR A 45 -3.55 7.13 5.46
CA TYR A 45 -3.03 7.60 4.18
C TYR A 45 -2.34 6.46 3.44
N THR A 46 -2.64 6.30 2.15
CA THR A 46 -1.99 5.30 1.31
C THR A 46 -1.30 5.96 0.14
N ALA A 47 -0.03 5.61 -0.10
CA ALA A 47 0.78 6.27 -1.12
C ALA A 47 1.57 5.26 -1.94
N GLY A 48 1.86 5.62 -3.18
CA GLY A 48 2.66 4.81 -4.09
C GLY A 48 3.01 5.58 -5.36
N ALA A 49 3.85 4.98 -6.19
CA ALA A 49 4.23 5.51 -7.49
C ALA A 49 4.24 4.40 -8.55
N GLY A 50 4.00 4.77 -9.80
CA GLY A 50 3.98 3.80 -10.89
C GLY A 50 2.91 2.73 -10.69
N HIS A 51 3.28 1.46 -10.85
CA HIS A 51 2.35 0.34 -10.65
C HIS A 51 1.92 0.17 -9.20
N SER A 52 2.66 0.68 -8.21
CA SER A 52 2.22 0.67 -6.80
C SER A 52 0.97 1.52 -6.57
N LEU A 53 0.57 2.39 -7.51
CA LEU A 53 -0.74 3.05 -7.46
C LEU A 53 -1.92 2.08 -7.66
N ALA A 54 -1.71 0.89 -8.22
CA ALA A 54 -2.73 -0.16 -8.22
C ALA A 54 -3.04 -0.65 -6.79
N ALA A 55 -2.03 -0.70 -5.92
CA ALA A 55 -2.22 -1.02 -4.51
C ALA A 55 -2.93 0.11 -3.76
N VAL A 56 -2.57 1.37 -4.05
CA VAL A 56 -3.30 2.54 -3.52
C VAL A 56 -4.77 2.46 -3.92
N ALA A 57 -5.07 2.17 -5.19
CA ALA A 57 -6.44 1.97 -5.66
C ALA A 57 -7.14 0.79 -4.97
N GLU A 58 -6.43 -0.32 -4.74
CA GLU A 58 -6.96 -1.48 -4.00
C GLU A 58 -7.37 -1.13 -2.57
N THR A 59 -6.72 -0.14 -1.95
CA THR A 59 -7.09 0.32 -0.59
C THR A 59 -8.27 1.30 -0.56
N PHE A 60 -8.57 1.98 -1.66
CA PHE A 60 -9.46 3.14 -1.67
C PHE A 60 -10.84 2.82 -2.24
N TYR A 61 -11.90 3.26 -1.52
CA TYR A 61 -13.31 3.21 -1.95
C TYR A 61 -13.72 1.93 -2.69
N ARG A 62 -13.56 0.78 -2.01
CA ARG A 62 -14.00 -0.53 -2.48
C ARG A 62 -14.79 -1.28 -1.43
N ALA A 63 -15.66 -2.19 -1.86
CA ALA A 63 -16.43 -3.04 -0.95
C ALA A 63 -15.51 -3.81 0.01
N GLY A 64 -15.84 -3.74 1.31
CA GLY A 64 -15.06 -4.33 2.41
C GLY A 64 -13.84 -3.51 2.84
N GLY A 65 -13.47 -2.48 2.08
CA GLY A 65 -12.38 -1.57 2.42
C GLY A 65 -12.78 -0.53 3.47
N LEU A 66 -11.77 0.04 4.13
CA LEU A 66 -11.96 1.09 5.15
C LEU A 66 -12.37 2.43 4.50
N ALA A 67 -13.25 3.16 5.16
CA ALA A 67 -13.74 4.46 4.71
C ALA A 67 -12.81 5.62 5.05
N CYS A 68 -11.98 5.47 6.10
CA CYS A 68 -10.97 6.45 6.50
C CYS A 68 -9.64 6.32 5.74
N VAL A 69 -9.64 5.69 4.56
CA VAL A 69 -8.45 5.59 3.70
C VAL A 69 -8.39 6.77 2.75
N ARG A 70 -7.26 7.49 2.75
CA ARG A 70 -7.01 8.62 1.85
C ARG A 70 -5.81 8.37 0.94
N PRO A 71 -5.98 8.33 -0.39
CA PRO A 71 -4.88 8.14 -1.32
C PRO A 71 -4.05 9.43 -1.45
N LEU A 72 -2.72 9.30 -1.36
CA LEU A 72 -1.75 10.37 -1.58
C LEU A 72 -0.90 10.05 -2.82
N TYR A 73 -1.11 10.79 -3.89
CA TYR A 73 -0.29 10.68 -5.09
C TYR A 73 -0.37 11.94 -5.97
N HIS A 74 0.68 12.17 -6.74
CA HIS A 74 0.68 13.14 -7.82
C HIS A 74 0.21 12.46 -9.13
N PRO A 75 -0.66 13.09 -9.95
CA PRO A 75 -1.14 12.48 -11.20
C PRO A 75 -0.04 12.06 -12.19
N GLU A 76 1.13 12.72 -12.17
CA GLU A 76 2.27 12.34 -13.02
C GLU A 76 2.85 10.97 -12.66
N LEU A 77 2.65 10.49 -11.42
CA LEU A 77 3.14 9.18 -10.98
C LEU A 77 2.33 8.03 -11.58
N LEU A 78 1.17 8.30 -12.17
CA LEU A 78 0.32 7.30 -12.78
C LEU A 78 0.82 6.97 -14.20
N PRO A 79 1.29 5.74 -14.49
CA PRO A 79 1.81 5.39 -15.81
C PRO A 79 0.82 5.59 -16.95
N MET A 80 -0.49 5.51 -16.66
CA MET A 80 -1.56 5.78 -17.63
C MET A 80 -1.62 7.24 -18.09
N HIS A 81 -1.04 8.18 -17.34
CA HIS A 81 -0.86 9.58 -17.74
C HIS A 81 0.50 9.84 -18.44
N GLY A 82 1.34 8.82 -18.55
CA GLY A 82 2.63 8.87 -19.23
C GLY A 82 3.67 7.96 -18.57
N ALA A 83 3.97 6.81 -19.19
CA ALA A 83 4.86 5.82 -18.60
C ALA A 83 6.27 6.37 -18.32
N ARG A 84 6.86 7.12 -19.26
CA ARG A 84 8.20 7.71 -19.06
C ARG A 84 8.19 8.85 -18.04
N SER A 85 7.19 9.73 -18.10
CA SER A 85 7.07 10.83 -17.14
C SER A 85 6.85 10.32 -15.73
N SER A 86 6.10 9.24 -15.53
CA SER A 86 5.92 8.63 -14.20
C SER A 86 7.21 8.17 -13.55
N THR A 87 8.13 7.57 -14.33
CA THR A 87 9.45 7.18 -13.82
C THR A 87 10.31 8.40 -13.48
N VAL A 88 10.21 9.47 -14.26
CA VAL A 88 10.94 10.72 -13.99
C VAL A 88 10.37 11.40 -12.74
N ALA A 89 9.05 11.44 -12.60
CA ALA A 89 8.35 12.02 -11.45
C ALA A 89 8.71 11.29 -10.15
N GLU A 90 8.71 9.95 -10.13
CA GLU A 90 9.09 9.18 -8.94
C GLU A 90 10.53 9.49 -8.48
N ARG A 91 11.40 9.90 -9.41
CA ARG A 91 12.81 10.25 -9.14
C ARG A 91 13.02 11.73 -8.83
N ARG A 92 11.99 12.57 -8.86
CA ARG A 92 12.07 14.01 -8.63
C ARG A 92 12.05 14.30 -7.12
N PRO A 93 13.16 14.79 -6.53
CA PRO A 93 13.16 15.21 -5.14
C PRO A 93 12.18 16.38 -4.92
N GLY A 94 11.52 16.41 -3.77
CA GLY A 94 10.54 17.42 -3.41
C GLY A 94 9.11 17.14 -3.88
N LEU A 95 8.89 16.11 -4.71
CA LEU A 95 7.54 15.73 -5.15
C LEU A 95 6.66 15.26 -3.98
N ALA A 96 7.23 14.63 -2.95
CA ALA A 96 6.48 14.26 -1.75
C ALA A 96 5.91 15.49 -1.04
N ALA A 97 6.68 16.59 -0.98
CA ALA A 97 6.22 17.85 -0.39
C ALA A 97 5.09 18.50 -1.20
N GLU A 98 5.13 18.39 -2.54
CA GLU A 98 4.02 18.83 -3.40
C GLU A 98 2.74 18.04 -3.13
N VAL A 99 2.83 16.71 -2.99
CA VAL A 99 1.69 15.84 -2.67
C VAL A 99 1.11 16.16 -1.29
N LEU A 100 1.96 16.50 -0.33
CA LEU A 100 1.56 16.82 1.04
C LEU A 100 1.13 18.30 1.22
N ALA A 101 1.22 19.15 0.20
CA ALA A 101 0.96 20.59 0.34
C ALA A 101 -0.45 20.92 0.88
N SER A 102 -1.44 20.07 0.60
CA SER A 102 -2.83 20.20 1.08
C SER A 102 -3.20 19.17 2.16
N THR A 103 -2.21 18.49 2.74
CA THR A 103 -2.43 17.40 3.69
C THR A 103 -1.52 17.57 4.89
N THR A 104 -2.11 17.71 6.08
CA THR A 104 -1.34 17.72 7.33
C THR A 104 -1.39 16.32 7.93
N LEU A 105 -0.25 15.62 7.89
CA LEU A 105 -0.07 14.38 8.65
C LEU A 105 0.07 14.71 10.14
N THR A 106 -0.47 13.85 10.99
CA THR A 106 -0.42 13.97 12.44
C THR A 106 -0.06 12.64 13.09
N ARG A 107 0.20 12.65 14.40
CA ARG A 107 0.46 11.43 15.18
C ARG A 107 -0.74 10.47 15.29
N GLU A 108 -1.94 10.94 14.94
CA GLU A 108 -3.16 10.14 14.96
C GLU A 108 -3.33 9.36 13.66
N ASP A 109 -2.52 9.66 12.65
CA ASP A 109 -2.58 9.06 11.33
C ASP A 109 -1.60 7.88 11.15
N THR A 110 -1.93 7.03 10.19
CA THR A 110 -0.99 6.03 9.64
C THR A 110 -0.73 6.33 8.18
N LEU A 111 0.54 6.29 7.78
CA LEU A 111 0.97 6.36 6.38
C LEU A 111 1.43 4.99 5.90
N VAL A 112 0.71 4.41 4.94
CA VAL A 112 1.08 3.16 4.27
C VAL A 112 1.73 3.49 2.92
N VAL A 113 3.01 3.15 2.76
CA VAL A 113 3.78 3.42 1.53
C VAL A 113 4.01 2.13 0.76
N PHE A 114 3.40 2.02 -0.41
CA PHE A 114 3.63 0.94 -1.38
C PHE A 114 4.77 1.32 -2.31
N SER A 115 5.89 0.60 -2.23
CA SER A 115 7.02 0.78 -3.14
C SER A 115 7.85 -0.49 -3.21
N HIS A 116 7.82 -1.19 -4.36
CA HIS A 116 8.53 -2.46 -4.51
C HIS A 116 10.03 -2.33 -4.22
N SER A 117 10.70 -1.41 -4.92
CA SER A 117 12.15 -1.20 -4.76
C SER A 117 12.50 -0.30 -3.58
N GLY A 118 11.58 0.52 -3.08
CA GLY A 118 11.78 1.33 -1.87
C GLY A 118 12.95 2.33 -1.91
N ILE A 119 13.55 2.65 -3.06
CA ILE A 119 14.82 3.39 -3.14
C ILE A 119 14.75 4.75 -3.85
N ASN A 120 13.62 5.09 -4.46
CA ASN A 120 13.47 6.37 -5.17
C ASN A 120 13.16 7.52 -4.19
N PRO A 121 13.53 8.77 -4.51
CA PRO A 121 13.23 9.94 -3.70
C PRO A 121 11.76 10.05 -3.25
N TYR A 122 10.79 10.01 -4.16
CA TYR A 122 9.37 10.23 -3.82
C TYR A 122 8.84 9.36 -2.66
N PRO A 123 8.91 8.02 -2.71
CA PRO A 123 8.37 7.21 -1.62
C PRO A 123 9.20 7.30 -0.33
N VAL A 124 10.51 7.57 -0.41
CA VAL A 124 11.38 7.75 0.77
C VAL A 124 11.05 9.06 1.48
N GLU A 125 10.93 10.16 0.73
CA GLU A 125 10.56 11.48 1.27
C GLU A 125 9.17 11.46 1.92
N LEU A 126 8.21 10.71 1.36
CA LEU A 126 6.90 10.50 1.98
C LEU A 126 7.01 9.81 3.34
N ALA A 127 7.76 8.70 3.42
CA ALA A 127 7.97 7.97 4.66
C ALA A 127 8.65 8.85 5.71
N GLU A 128 9.65 9.64 5.31
CA GLU A 128 10.33 10.62 6.18
C GLU A 128 9.37 11.69 6.69
N ALA A 129 8.52 12.25 5.83
CA ALA A 129 7.54 13.25 6.21
C ALA A 129 6.50 12.69 7.18
N GLY A 130 6.03 11.46 6.98
CA GLY A 130 5.13 10.77 7.90
C GLY A 130 5.75 10.63 9.29
N ARG A 131 6.98 10.10 9.36
CA ARG A 131 7.69 9.96 10.64
C ARG A 131 7.97 11.31 11.30
N ALA A 132 8.35 12.33 10.53
CA ALA A 132 8.60 13.68 11.05
C ALA A 132 7.33 14.33 11.64
N ALA A 133 6.15 14.00 11.10
CA ALA A 133 4.86 14.41 11.63
C ALA A 133 4.38 13.57 12.83
N GLY A 134 5.11 12.52 13.18
CA GLY A 134 4.75 11.57 14.24
C GLY A 134 3.72 10.51 13.82
N ALA A 135 3.31 10.48 12.55
CA ALA A 135 2.46 9.43 12.01
C ALA A 135 3.23 8.11 11.99
N ARG A 136 2.52 7.00 12.21
CA ARG A 136 3.11 5.66 12.05
C ARG A 136 3.27 5.34 10.58
N VAL A 137 4.41 4.79 10.19
CA VAL A 137 4.73 4.47 8.79
C VAL A 137 4.75 2.94 8.60
N VAL A 138 3.90 2.45 7.71
CA VAL A 138 3.89 1.05 7.27
C VAL A 138 4.43 0.98 5.84
N ALA A 139 5.52 0.26 5.63
CA ALA A 139 6.06 0.01 4.29
C ALA A 139 5.54 -1.32 3.74
N VAL A 140 5.08 -1.33 2.49
CA VAL A 140 4.87 -2.56 1.72
C VAL A 140 5.87 -2.57 0.58
N THR A 141 6.90 -3.41 0.71
CA THR A 141 8.11 -3.34 -0.12
C THR A 141 8.81 -4.69 -0.23
N SER A 142 9.85 -4.79 -1.04
CA SER A 142 10.79 -5.92 -1.03
C SER A 142 12.14 -5.43 -0.54
N PRO A 143 12.54 -5.73 0.71
CA PRO A 143 13.88 -5.45 1.21
C PRO A 143 14.97 -6.11 0.34
N THR A 144 14.69 -7.32 -0.19
CA THR A 144 15.60 -8.01 -1.11
C THR A 144 15.78 -7.23 -2.42
N ALA A 145 14.69 -6.72 -3.02
CA ALA A 145 14.79 -5.88 -4.21
C ALA A 145 15.52 -4.56 -3.91
N SER A 146 15.22 -3.94 -2.76
CA SER A 146 15.84 -2.71 -2.28
C SER A 146 17.37 -2.85 -2.17
N ALA A 147 17.85 -3.94 -1.57
CA ALA A 147 19.27 -4.21 -1.38
C ALA A 147 20.04 -4.46 -2.69
N SER A 148 19.36 -4.98 -3.71
CA SER A 148 19.97 -5.28 -5.02
C SER A 148 20.03 -4.07 -5.97
N ALA A 149 19.21 -3.04 -5.70
CA ALA A 149 19.05 -1.91 -6.60
C ALA A 149 20.09 -0.81 -6.30
N PRO A 150 20.56 -0.05 -7.31
CA PRO A 150 21.38 1.12 -7.07
C PRO A 150 20.60 2.14 -6.25
N ARG A 151 21.08 2.49 -5.04
CA ARG A 151 20.43 3.50 -4.18
C ARG A 151 20.28 4.82 -4.94
N ARG A 152 19.07 5.40 -4.94
CA ARG A 152 18.74 6.70 -5.57
C ARG A 152 18.32 7.77 -4.56
N ALA A 153 17.99 7.35 -3.35
CA ALA A 153 17.82 8.19 -2.18
C ALA A 153 18.88 7.81 -1.13
N HIS A 154 19.01 8.65 -0.09
CA HIS A 154 19.98 8.44 0.99
C HIS A 154 19.55 7.31 1.96
N SER A 155 18.29 6.91 1.92
CA SER A 155 17.68 5.82 2.68
C SER A 155 16.79 4.97 1.76
N THR A 156 16.20 3.91 2.31
CA THR A 156 15.08 3.16 1.72
C THR A 156 13.77 3.41 2.49
N VAL A 157 12.63 3.10 1.88
CA VAL A 157 11.31 3.16 2.53
C VAL A 157 11.25 2.23 3.76
N ALA A 158 11.86 1.04 3.66
CA ALA A 158 11.94 0.10 4.78
C ALA A 158 12.71 0.67 5.98
N GLU A 159 13.82 1.39 5.73
CA GLU A 159 14.63 2.05 6.76
C GLU A 159 13.89 3.25 7.42
N GLN A 160 12.83 3.76 6.79
CA GLN A 160 12.03 4.87 7.29
C GLN A 160 10.69 4.43 7.90
N ALA A 161 10.38 3.14 7.89
CA ALA A 161 9.11 2.60 8.36
C ALA A 161 9.18 2.06 9.79
N ASP A 162 8.06 2.16 10.51
CA ASP A 162 7.84 1.48 11.79
C ASP A 162 7.57 -0.02 11.59
N VAL A 163 6.77 -0.35 10.57
CA VAL A 163 6.37 -1.71 10.23
C VAL A 163 6.71 -1.99 8.77
N VAL A 164 7.35 -3.12 8.49
CA VAL A 164 7.64 -3.57 7.13
C VAL A 164 6.83 -4.84 6.84
N LEU A 165 5.98 -4.74 5.81
CA LEU A 165 5.32 -5.86 5.16
C LEU A 165 6.17 -6.26 3.94
N ASP A 166 6.94 -7.32 4.09
CA ASP A 166 7.87 -7.84 3.09
C ASP A 166 7.11 -8.66 2.04
N THR A 167 7.10 -8.16 0.82
CA THR A 167 6.50 -8.83 -0.33
C THR A 167 7.27 -10.08 -0.77
N LEU A 168 8.52 -10.26 -0.36
CA LEU A 168 9.43 -11.33 -0.82
C LEU A 168 9.61 -11.38 -2.35
N VAL A 169 9.12 -10.38 -3.07
CA VAL A 169 9.18 -10.34 -4.52
C VAL A 169 10.63 -10.12 -4.92
N PRO A 170 11.18 -10.93 -5.85
CA PRO A 170 12.57 -10.84 -6.20
C PRO A 170 12.90 -9.52 -6.91
N PRO A 171 14.20 -9.16 -6.97
CA PRO A 171 14.68 -8.06 -7.81
C PRO A 171 14.13 -8.15 -9.23
N GLY A 172 13.68 -7.02 -9.77
CA GLY A 172 13.13 -6.92 -11.12
C GLY A 172 11.62 -7.22 -11.25
N ASP A 173 11.01 -7.90 -10.27
CA ASP A 173 9.56 -8.23 -10.29
C ASP A 173 9.10 -8.90 -11.60
N THR A 174 9.94 -9.82 -12.07
CA THR A 174 9.63 -10.74 -13.17
C THR A 174 9.95 -12.13 -12.67
N THR A 175 9.01 -13.07 -12.75
CA THR A 175 9.19 -14.39 -12.09
C THR A 175 8.93 -15.60 -12.98
N TYR A 176 8.55 -15.40 -14.25
CA TYR A 176 8.34 -16.51 -15.18
C TYR A 176 9.11 -16.34 -16.51
N PRO A 177 9.70 -17.41 -17.07
CA PRO A 177 9.92 -18.73 -16.44
C PRO A 177 10.91 -18.62 -15.28
N ALA A 178 10.84 -19.54 -14.30
CA ALA A 178 11.63 -19.44 -13.05
C ALA A 178 13.15 -19.32 -13.29
N GLU A 179 13.68 -20.07 -14.27
CA GLU A 179 15.12 -20.10 -14.58
C GLU A 179 15.63 -18.88 -15.34
N ALA A 180 14.74 -18.20 -16.07
CA ALA A 180 15.07 -17.02 -16.86
C ALA A 180 13.88 -16.06 -16.87
N PRO A 181 13.58 -15.41 -15.73
CA PRO A 181 12.37 -14.63 -15.60
C PRO A 181 12.31 -13.47 -16.59
N ALA A 182 11.19 -13.35 -17.29
CA ALA A 182 10.96 -12.34 -18.32
C ALA A 182 9.56 -11.71 -18.24
N THR A 183 8.62 -12.31 -17.49
CA THR A 183 7.24 -11.84 -17.36
C THR A 183 6.64 -12.28 -16.03
N ALA A 184 5.34 -11.99 -15.86
CA ALA A 184 4.49 -12.37 -14.73
C ALA A 184 5.03 -11.83 -13.39
N ALA A 185 4.85 -10.53 -13.20
CA ALA A 185 5.12 -9.86 -11.93
C ALA A 185 4.24 -10.44 -10.80
N LEU A 186 4.79 -10.44 -9.58
CA LEU A 186 4.08 -10.89 -8.38
C LEU A 186 3.65 -9.73 -7.48
N SER A 187 4.32 -8.57 -7.58
CA SER A 187 4.13 -7.46 -6.62
C SER A 187 2.67 -7.03 -6.43
N SER A 188 1.88 -6.91 -7.49
CA SER A 188 0.47 -6.51 -7.39
C SER A 188 -0.39 -7.54 -6.65
N LEU A 189 -0.19 -8.83 -6.95
CA LEU A 189 -0.92 -9.93 -6.28
C LEU A 189 -0.52 -10.00 -4.80
N THR A 190 0.78 -9.94 -4.53
CA THR A 190 1.32 -10.01 -3.18
C THR A 190 0.90 -8.83 -2.32
N THR A 191 0.91 -7.62 -2.88
CA THR A 191 0.51 -6.40 -2.17
C THR A 191 -0.97 -6.42 -1.81
N GLY A 192 -1.84 -6.79 -2.76
CA GLY A 192 -3.27 -6.94 -2.47
C GLY A 192 -3.54 -8.05 -1.45
N PHE A 193 -2.80 -9.16 -1.53
CA PHE A 193 -2.90 -10.26 -0.57
C PHE A 193 -2.50 -9.81 0.85
N LEU A 194 -1.35 -9.15 1.01
CA LEU A 194 -0.89 -8.60 2.30
C LEU A 194 -1.89 -7.59 2.87
N TRP A 195 -2.42 -6.70 2.04
CA TRP A 195 -3.45 -5.75 2.47
C TRP A 195 -4.71 -6.45 2.98
N ASN A 196 -5.19 -7.48 2.28
CA ASN A 196 -6.32 -8.27 2.73
C ASN A 196 -6.04 -9.00 4.05
N LEU A 197 -4.84 -9.54 4.24
CA LEU A 197 -4.46 -10.15 5.52
C LEU A 197 -4.45 -9.13 6.66
N VAL A 198 -4.00 -7.90 6.41
CA VAL A 198 -4.08 -6.79 7.37
C VAL A 198 -5.53 -6.46 7.71
N LEU A 199 -6.43 -6.39 6.71
CA LEU A 199 -7.85 -6.13 6.94
C LEU A 199 -8.54 -7.26 7.75
N VAL A 200 -8.19 -8.53 7.48
CA VAL A 200 -8.69 -9.68 8.27
C VAL A 200 -8.17 -9.60 9.70
N ALA A 201 -6.86 -9.39 9.87
CA ALA A 201 -6.25 -9.25 11.19
C ALA A 201 -6.83 -8.07 11.98
N LEU A 202 -7.16 -6.96 11.31
CA LEU A 202 -7.82 -5.80 11.88
C LEU A 202 -9.27 -6.12 12.29
N HIS A 203 -10.01 -6.82 11.44
CA HIS A 203 -11.38 -7.25 11.75
C HIS A 203 -11.44 -8.10 13.03
N ASP A 204 -10.58 -9.11 13.12
CA ASP A 204 -10.55 -10.03 14.27
C ASP A 204 -10.11 -9.36 15.58
N ARG A 205 -9.43 -8.20 15.50
CA ARG A 205 -8.96 -7.43 16.66
C ARG A 205 -9.95 -6.38 17.13
N SER A 206 -10.81 -5.89 16.24
CA SER A 206 -11.73 -4.80 16.56
C SER A 206 -12.91 -5.30 17.40
N ALA A 207 -13.13 -4.68 18.55
CA ALA A 207 -14.33 -4.91 19.35
C ALA A 207 -15.56 -4.15 18.81
N ALA A 208 -15.34 -3.08 18.04
CA ALA A 208 -16.37 -2.23 17.45
C ALA A 208 -16.52 -2.46 15.95
N GLU A 209 -17.63 -1.99 15.37
CA GLU A 209 -17.79 -1.97 13.92
C GLU A 209 -16.79 -0.97 13.30
N LEU A 210 -15.97 -1.46 12.36
CA LEU A 210 -15.04 -0.61 11.63
C LEU A 210 -15.78 0.14 10.50
N PRO A 211 -15.36 1.37 10.15
CA PRO A 211 -15.96 2.13 9.07
C PRO A 211 -15.59 1.48 7.73
N ARG A 212 -16.44 0.58 7.23
CA ARG A 212 -16.19 -0.19 6.00
C ARG A 212 -17.25 0.10 4.95
N TRP A 213 -16.80 0.36 3.73
CA TRP A 213 -17.69 0.44 2.59
C TRP A 213 -18.43 -0.88 2.37
N ARG A 214 -19.73 -0.78 2.15
CA ARG A 214 -20.57 -1.91 1.74
C ARG A 214 -20.72 -1.87 0.23
N SER A 215 -20.91 -3.04 -0.38
CA SER A 215 -21.18 -3.10 -1.82
C SER A 215 -22.50 -2.36 -2.12
N ALA A 216 -22.50 -1.43 -3.07
CA ALA A 216 -23.72 -0.77 -3.53
C ALA A 216 -24.75 -1.78 -4.10
N ASN A 217 -24.28 -2.94 -4.56
CA ASN A 217 -25.11 -3.98 -5.14
C ASN A 217 -25.78 -4.91 -4.10
N VAL A 218 -25.60 -4.66 -2.79
CA VAL A 218 -26.33 -5.41 -1.73
C VAL A 218 -27.39 -4.54 -1.08
N ALA A 219 -28.48 -5.16 -0.63
CA ALA A 219 -29.58 -4.45 0.04
C ALA A 219 -29.05 -3.66 1.26
N GLY A 220 -29.37 -2.36 1.31
CA GLY A 220 -28.90 -1.46 2.38
C GLY A 220 -27.44 -0.99 2.24
N GLY A 221 -26.75 -1.33 1.15
CA GLY A 221 -25.38 -0.89 0.88
C GLY A 221 -25.27 0.64 0.71
N ASP A 222 -26.13 1.22 -0.13
CA ASP A 222 -26.11 2.67 -0.40
C ASP A 222 -26.38 3.50 0.86
N GLU A 223 -27.37 3.11 1.67
CA GLU A 223 -27.70 3.87 2.89
C GLU A 223 -26.58 3.80 3.94
N ALA A 224 -25.93 2.64 4.09
CA ALA A 224 -24.78 2.51 4.97
C ALA A 224 -23.59 3.35 4.48
N ASN A 225 -23.36 3.37 3.16
CA ASN A 225 -22.27 4.17 2.58
C ASN A 225 -22.54 5.67 2.67
N ARG A 226 -23.79 6.10 2.57
CA ARG A 226 -24.16 7.53 2.70
C ARG A 226 -23.69 8.12 4.03
N VAL A 227 -23.88 7.40 5.13
CA VAL A 227 -23.38 7.81 6.46
C VAL A 227 -21.86 7.95 6.46
N LEU A 228 -21.14 6.99 5.87
CA LEU A 228 -19.69 7.04 5.78
C LEU A 228 -19.18 8.17 4.88
N PHE A 229 -19.88 8.51 3.81
CA PHE A 229 -19.57 9.70 3.02
C PHE A 229 -19.67 10.96 3.88
N ASP A 230 -20.77 11.13 4.61
CA ASP A 230 -20.98 12.30 5.47
C ASP A 230 -19.89 12.42 6.55
N GLU A 231 -19.46 11.30 7.14
CA GLU A 231 -18.43 11.24 8.17
C GLU A 231 -17.00 11.48 7.63
N GLN A 232 -16.66 10.93 6.46
CA GLN A 232 -15.29 10.88 5.96
C GLN A 232 -14.95 12.00 4.97
N LEU A 233 -15.92 12.73 4.41
CA LEU A 233 -15.66 13.71 3.34
C LEU A 233 -14.70 14.85 3.75
N ALA A 234 -14.67 15.20 5.04
CA ALA A 234 -13.81 16.25 5.56
C ALA A 234 -12.33 15.82 5.60
N SER A 235 -12.07 14.57 6.01
CA SER A 235 -10.72 13.99 6.08
C SER A 235 -10.26 13.42 4.72
N VAL A 236 -11.21 12.95 3.90
CA VAL A 236 -11.02 12.29 2.60
C VAL A 236 -11.77 13.03 1.49
N PRO A 237 -11.27 14.20 1.04
CA PRO A 237 -11.91 14.99 -0.01
C PRO A 237 -11.99 14.29 -1.37
N GLU A 238 -11.20 13.23 -1.59
CA GLU A 238 -11.19 12.40 -2.80
C GLU A 238 -12.46 11.54 -2.96
N LEU A 239 -13.35 11.52 -1.96
CA LEU A 239 -14.67 10.87 -2.02
C LEU A 239 -15.75 11.69 -2.77
N ARG A 240 -15.42 12.90 -3.25
CA ARG A 240 -16.35 13.80 -3.95
C ARG A 240 -16.63 13.42 -5.40
#